data_AF-A0A1F7R1M7-F1
#
_entry.id   AF-A0A1F7R1M7-F1
#
_cell.length_a   1.000
_cell.length_b   1.000
_cell.length_c   1.000
_cell.angle_alpha   90.00
_cell.angle_beta   90.00
_cell.angle_gamma   90.00
#
_symmetry.space_group_name_H-M   'P 1'
#
loop_
_entity.id
_entity.type
_entity.pdbx_description
1 polymer ?
#
loop_
_entity_poly.entity_id
_entity_poly.type
_entity_poly.pdbx_seq_one_letter_code
_entity_poly.pdbx_strand_id
1 'polypeptide(L)'
;MDEQKTSTKVRPTKKQRELLTFIEQFIGAKGYSPSYREIMQGLNYTSVATVALHVNNLIKRGHLAKRDRSARSLEVLTPSVSSEDKIVPKQIKASEEKWLVEKIEQFFKDVEDAPKVIDRELDQLYVLIGALKVLGADGAAQSFIPRLTKLKKRTTGNQYTT
;
A
#
# COMPACT_ATOMS: atom_id res chain seq x y z
N MET A 1 9.31 15.16 32.70
CA MET A 1 7.95 15.51 32.23
C MET A 1 8.07 15.67 30.72
N ASP A 2 7.90 14.58 29.98
CA ASP A 2 7.99 14.61 28.52
C ASP A 2 6.67 14.08 27.97
N GLU A 3 5.82 15.04 27.64
CA GLU A 3 4.45 14.83 27.21
C GLU A 3 4.45 14.27 25.78
N GLN A 4 4.26 12.96 25.69
CA GLN A 4 4.02 12.25 24.43
C GLN A 4 2.69 12.72 23.83
N LYS A 5 2.75 13.74 22.97
CA LYS A 5 1.57 14.23 22.25
C LYS A 5 1.27 13.30 21.08
N THR A 6 0.33 12.40 21.28
CA THR A 6 -0.30 11.56 20.25
C THR A 6 -0.99 12.46 19.22
N SER A 7 -0.31 12.74 18.11
CA SER A 7 -0.85 13.56 17.01
C SER A 7 -1.71 12.70 16.09
N THR A 8 -3.03 12.88 16.16
CA THR A 8 -3.99 12.33 15.20
C THR A 8 -3.67 12.92 13.82
N LYS A 9 -3.08 12.11 12.94
CA LYS A 9 -2.56 12.55 11.64
C LYS A 9 -3.70 12.88 10.67
N VAL A 10 -4.04 14.17 10.56
CA VAL A 10 -5.11 14.66 9.68
C VAL A 10 -4.64 14.61 8.22
N ARG A 11 -5.48 14.18 7.27
CA ARG A 11 -5.09 14.18 5.84
C ARG A 11 -4.69 15.60 5.37
N PRO A 12 -3.56 15.77 4.63
CA PRO A 12 -3.14 17.08 4.15
C PRO A 12 -4.01 17.54 2.97
N THR A 13 -4.23 18.85 2.84
CA THR A 13 -4.90 19.44 1.67
C THR A 13 -4.01 19.40 0.41
N LYS A 14 -4.56 19.70 -0.77
CA LYS A 14 -3.80 19.66 -2.05
C LYS A 14 -2.51 20.49 -2.01
N LYS A 15 -2.59 21.74 -1.53
CA LYS A 15 -1.41 22.63 -1.39
C LYS A 15 -0.42 22.15 -0.32
N GLN A 16 -0.93 21.55 0.76
CA GLN A 16 -0.09 20.97 1.80
C GLN A 16 0.68 19.74 1.28
N ARG A 17 0.03 18.91 0.47
CA ARG A 17 0.65 17.76 -0.18
C ARG A 17 1.74 18.20 -1.15
N GLU A 18 1.48 19.23 -1.95
CA GLU A 18 2.46 19.80 -2.87
C GLU A 18 3.74 20.26 -2.14
N LEU A 19 3.59 20.93 -1.00
CA LEU A 19 4.73 21.34 -0.18
C LEU A 19 5.49 20.14 0.41
N LEU A 20 4.77 19.14 0.91
CA LEU A 20 5.39 17.90 1.42
C LEU A 20 6.18 17.18 0.32
N THR A 21 5.57 16.99 -0.86
CA THR A 21 6.22 16.35 -2.01
C THR A 21 7.46 17.12 -2.46
N PHE A 22 7.41 18.45 -2.47
CA PHE A 22 8.60 19.25 -2.78
C PHE A 22 9.74 19.01 -1.78
N ILE A 23 9.44 19.00 -0.48
CA ILE A 23 10.45 18.74 0.56
C ILE A 23 11.04 17.34 0.40
N GLU A 24 10.20 16.32 0.19
CA GLU A 24 10.64 14.94 -0.02
C GLU A 24 11.55 14.81 -1.24
N GLN A 25 11.15 15.39 -2.38
CA GLN A 25 11.94 15.37 -3.62
C GLN A 25 13.25 16.12 -3.45
N PHE A 26 13.25 17.26 -2.76
CA PHE A 26 14.45 18.04 -2.51
C PHE A 26 15.45 17.25 -1.65
N ILE A 27 14.98 16.63 -0.56
CA ILE A 27 15.81 15.78 0.29
C ILE A 27 16.35 14.59 -0.50
N GLY A 28 15.50 13.91 -1.28
CA GLY A 28 15.92 12.78 -2.11
C GLY A 28 16.96 13.15 -3.18
N ALA A 29 16.87 14.36 -3.75
CA ALA A 29 17.79 14.81 -4.79
C ALA A 29 19.10 15.41 -4.25
N LYS A 30 19.06 16.08 -3.09
CA LYS A 30 20.18 16.86 -2.55
C LYS A 30 20.84 16.23 -1.32
N GLY A 31 20.15 15.32 -0.64
CA GLY A 31 20.64 14.69 0.60
C GLY A 31 20.53 15.57 1.85
N TYR A 32 19.87 16.74 1.77
CA TYR A 32 19.65 17.63 2.90
C TYR A 32 18.29 18.33 2.80
N SER A 33 17.75 18.83 3.93
CA SER A 33 16.45 19.50 3.93
C SER A 33 16.51 20.91 3.33
N PRO A 34 15.50 21.32 2.56
CA PRO A 34 15.46 22.66 1.98
C PRO A 34 15.26 23.73 3.05
N SER A 35 15.84 24.91 2.79
CA SER A 35 15.57 26.14 3.52
C SER A 35 14.24 26.77 3.08
N TYR A 36 13.71 27.71 3.88
CA TYR A 36 12.47 28.41 3.53
C TYR A 36 12.59 29.23 2.23
N ARG A 37 13.80 29.70 1.88
CA ARG A 37 14.03 30.39 0.60
C ARG A 37 13.98 29.42 -0.58
N GLU A 38 14.54 28.23 -0.43
CA GLU A 38 14.47 27.18 -1.47
C GLU A 38 13.03 26.68 -1.67
N ILE A 39 12.26 26.52 -0.58
CA ILE A 39 10.83 26.19 -0.67
C ILE A 39 10.05 27.32 -1.34
N MET A 40 10.35 28.58 -1.01
CA MET A 40 9.71 29.74 -1.62
C MET A 40 9.94 29.77 -3.13
N GLN A 41 11.18 29.58 -3.58
CA GLN A 41 11.54 29.55 -5.00
C GLN A 41 10.96 28.34 -5.72
N GLY A 42 11.01 27.15 -5.10
CA GLY A 42 10.54 25.91 -5.72
C GLY A 42 9.03 25.79 -5.87
N LEU A 43 8.25 26.45 -5.00
CA LEU A 43 6.79 26.44 -5.03
C LEU A 43 6.19 27.81 -5.41
N ASN A 44 7.03 28.74 -5.84
CA ASN A 44 6.66 30.08 -6.29
C ASN A 44 5.80 30.87 -5.27
N TYR A 45 6.15 30.76 -3.99
CA TYR A 45 5.51 31.57 -2.94
C TYR A 45 6.01 33.02 -2.99
N THR A 46 5.13 33.96 -2.65
CA THR A 46 5.44 35.39 -2.65
C THR A 46 6.31 35.84 -1.48
N SER A 47 6.34 35.09 -0.37
CA SER A 47 7.15 35.45 0.80
C SER A 47 7.63 34.26 1.62
N VAL A 48 8.80 34.43 2.25
CA VAL A 48 9.37 33.47 3.21
C VAL A 48 8.47 33.31 4.45
N ALA A 49 7.75 34.37 4.85
CA ALA A 49 6.82 34.32 5.97
C ALA A 49 5.63 33.38 5.69
N THR A 50 5.11 33.41 4.45
CA THR A 50 4.05 32.50 3.99
C THR A 50 4.52 31.04 4.05
N VAL A 51 5.75 30.77 3.60
CA VAL A 51 6.36 29.43 3.70
C VAL A 51 6.46 28.99 5.16
N ALA A 52 6.98 29.85 6.04
CA ALA A 52 7.12 29.54 7.47
C ALA A 52 5.78 29.18 8.10
N LEU A 53 4.71 29.91 7.76
CA LEU A 53 3.34 29.61 8.21
C LEU A 53 2.89 28.23 7.72
N HIS A 54 3.07 27.91 6.45
CA HIS A 54 2.67 26.61 5.89
C HIS A 54 3.45 25.44 6.51
N VAL A 55 4.77 25.59 6.68
CA VAL A 55 5.62 24.60 7.34
C VAL A 55 5.18 24.39 8.79
N ASN A 56 4.97 25.45 9.56
CA ASN A 56 4.49 25.35 10.95
C ASN A 56 3.13 24.66 11.04
N ASN A 57 2.22 24.93 10.11
CA ASN A 57 0.92 24.26 10.07
C ASN A 57 1.06 22.75 9.80
N LEU A 58 2.00 22.35 8.95
CA LEU A 58 2.28 20.94 8.70
C LEU A 58 2.94 20.25 9.90
N ILE A 59 3.79 20.95 10.65
CA ILE A 59 4.36 20.46 11.91
C ILE A 59 3.25 20.23 12.94
N LYS A 60 2.37 21.22 13.14
CA LYS A 60 1.22 21.10 14.06
C LYS A 60 0.30 19.93 13.72
N ARG A 61 0.20 19.57 12.44
CA ARG A 61 -0.63 18.46 11.94
C ARG A 61 0.09 17.10 11.92
N GLY A 62 1.34 17.03 12.35
CA GLY A 62 2.11 15.78 12.41
C GLY A 62 2.60 15.27 11.06
N HIS A 63 2.77 16.14 10.07
CA HIS A 63 3.34 15.80 8.76
C HIS A 63 4.83 16.13 8.64
N LEU A 64 5.30 17.13 9.38
CA LEU A 64 6.71 17.52 9.42
C LEU A 64 7.19 17.51 10.88
N ALA A 65 8.45 17.16 11.08
CA ALA A 65 9.17 17.40 12.32
C ALA A 65 10.29 18.40 12.07
N LYS A 66 10.60 19.21 13.08
CA LYS A 66 11.78 20.07 13.10
C LYS A 66 12.65 19.66 14.29
N ARG A 67 13.84 19.11 14.03
CA ARG A 67 14.73 18.62 15.09
C ARG A 67 15.55 19.71 15.80
N ASP A 68 15.74 20.88 15.17
CA ASP A 68 16.54 21.98 15.71
C ASP A 68 16.06 23.35 15.19
N ARG A 69 16.66 24.46 15.63
CA ARG A 69 16.35 25.82 15.15
C ARG A 69 16.86 26.11 13.74
N SER A 70 17.76 25.28 13.20
CA SER A 70 18.31 25.45 11.86
C SER A 70 17.28 25.31 10.74
N ALA A 71 17.54 25.98 9.61
CA ALA A 71 16.74 25.90 8.39
C ALA A 71 16.81 24.51 7.73
N ARG A 72 17.83 23.70 8.08
CA ARG A 72 18.10 22.38 7.48
C ARG A 72 17.68 21.19 8.36
N SER A 73 16.72 21.40 9.26
CA SER A 73 16.29 20.40 10.23
C SER A 73 14.88 19.89 9.98
N LEU A 74 14.35 20.08 8.78
CA LEU A 74 13.01 19.59 8.41
C LEU A 74 13.07 18.12 8.03
N GLU A 75 12.26 17.33 8.69
CA GLU A 75 12.09 15.90 8.42
C GLU A 75 10.63 15.63 8.09
N VAL A 76 10.38 14.89 7.01
CA VAL A 76 9.02 14.54 6.61
C VAL A 76 8.59 13.28 7.35
N LEU A 77 7.58 13.42 8.20
CA LEU A 77 6.98 12.30 8.91
C LEU A 77 5.93 11.69 7.98
N THR A 78 6.29 10.70 7.15
CA THR A 78 5.32 9.97 6.32
C THR A 78 5.14 8.52 6.78
N PRO A 79 3.90 7.98 6.83
CA PRO A 79 3.61 6.76 6.11
C PRO A 79 3.51 7.19 4.65
N SER A 80 4.47 6.76 3.85
CA SER A 80 4.49 6.91 2.41
C SER A 80 3.15 6.45 1.84
N VAL A 81 2.27 7.38 1.48
CA VAL A 81 1.37 7.16 0.35
C VAL A 81 2.21 7.61 -0.84
N SER A 82 3.18 6.76 -1.15
CA SER A 82 3.95 6.82 -2.36
C SER A 82 2.97 7.05 -3.50
N SER A 83 3.26 8.06 -4.31
CA SER A 83 2.73 8.18 -5.65
C SER A 83 3.19 6.94 -6.42
N GLU A 84 2.48 5.83 -6.24
CA GLU A 84 2.65 4.58 -7.00
C GLU A 84 1.92 4.73 -8.34
N ASP A 85 2.38 5.67 -9.17
CA ASP A 85 2.19 5.62 -10.62
C ASP A 85 3.53 5.29 -11.29
N LYS A 86 4.16 4.22 -10.77
CA LYS A 86 5.10 3.43 -11.57
C LYS A 86 4.50 2.05 -11.64
N ILE A 87 4.05 1.65 -12.83
CA ILE A 87 3.74 0.27 -13.17
C ILE A 87 5.07 -0.50 -13.19
N VAL A 88 5.65 -0.71 -12.01
CA VAL A 88 6.53 -1.83 -11.76
C VAL A 88 5.57 -2.91 -11.28
N PRO A 89 5.51 -4.10 -11.89
CA PRO A 89 4.70 -5.19 -11.35
C PRO A 89 5.17 -5.42 -9.91
N LYS A 90 4.37 -4.91 -8.97
CA LYS A 90 4.66 -4.89 -7.55
C LYS A 90 4.66 -6.34 -7.12
N GLN A 91 5.86 -6.91 -6.91
CA GLN A 91 5.99 -8.20 -6.24
C GLN A 91 5.18 -8.10 -4.95
N ILE A 92 4.26 -9.06 -4.77
CA ILE A 92 3.42 -9.11 -3.59
C ILE A 92 4.33 -9.12 -2.36
N LYS A 93 4.10 -8.19 -1.43
CA LYS A 93 4.83 -8.22 -0.15
C LYS A 93 4.39 -9.48 0.60
N ALA A 94 5.28 -10.15 1.32
CA ALA A 94 4.96 -11.40 2.05
C ALA A 94 3.68 -11.31 2.92
N SER A 95 3.39 -10.15 3.52
CA SER A 95 2.15 -9.93 4.28
C SER A 95 0.89 -9.90 3.41
N GLU A 96 0.98 -9.36 2.19
CA GLU A 96 -0.11 -9.33 1.21
C GLU A 96 -0.33 -10.73 0.60
N GLU A 97 0.74 -11.51 0.41
CA GLU A 97 0.68 -12.90 -0.06
C GLU A 97 -0.06 -13.76 0.96
N LYS A 98 0.33 -13.66 2.23
CA LYS A 98 -0.31 -14.42 3.31
C LYS A 98 -1.81 -14.17 3.36
N TRP A 99 -2.23 -12.90 3.31
CA TRP A 99 -3.66 -12.55 3.30
C TRP A 99 -4.39 -13.12 2.08
N LEU A 100 -3.77 -13.08 0.89
CA LEU A 100 -4.36 -13.59 -0.33
C LEU A 100 -4.51 -15.13 -0.28
N VAL A 101 -3.50 -15.83 0.23
CA VAL A 101 -3.52 -17.28 0.44
C VAL A 101 -4.59 -17.67 1.46
N GLU A 102 -4.70 -16.96 2.58
CA GLU A 102 -5.76 -17.17 3.57
C GLU A 102 -7.15 -16.97 2.96
N LYS A 103 -7.31 -15.96 2.10
CA LYS A 103 -8.59 -15.72 1.44
C LYS A 103 -8.95 -16.84 0.46
N ILE A 104 -7.99 -17.31 -0.34
CA ILE A 104 -8.18 -18.42 -1.27
C ILE A 104 -8.49 -19.71 -0.50
N GLU A 105 -7.80 -19.97 0.61
CA GLU A 105 -8.09 -21.10 1.51
C GLU A 105 -9.53 -21.07 2.00
N GLN A 106 -10.06 -19.89 2.38
CA GLN A 106 -11.46 -19.75 2.77
C GLN A 106 -12.41 -20.09 1.62
N PHE A 107 -12.13 -19.61 0.40
CA PHE A 107 -12.94 -19.96 -0.78
C PHE A 107 -12.92 -21.47 -1.07
N PHE A 108 -11.77 -22.13 -0.91
CA PHE A 108 -11.69 -23.58 -1.05
C PHE A 108 -12.56 -24.29 -0.01
N LYS A 109 -12.53 -23.86 1.26
CA LYS A 109 -13.39 -24.43 2.32
C LYS A 109 -14.86 -24.26 2.00
N ASP A 110 -15.27 -23.07 1.58
CA ASP A 110 -16.67 -22.78 1.26
C ASP A 110 -17.19 -23.71 0.15
N VAL A 111 -16.36 -23.97 -0.88
CA VAL A 111 -16.70 -24.91 -1.99
C VAL A 111 -16.59 -26.38 -1.56
N GLU A 112 -15.69 -26.72 -0.64
CA GLU A 112 -15.55 -28.08 -0.13
C GLU A 112 -16.74 -28.49 0.75
N ASP A 113 -17.20 -27.57 1.61
CA ASP A 113 -18.34 -27.71 2.50
C ASP A 113 -19.68 -27.63 1.75
N ALA A 114 -19.70 -27.04 0.55
CA ALA A 114 -20.89 -27.01 -0.28
C ALA A 114 -21.33 -28.45 -0.67
N PRO A 115 -22.63 -28.78 -0.53
CA PRO A 115 -23.15 -30.10 -0.84
C PRO A 115 -23.07 -30.44 -2.34
N LYS A 116 -23.00 -29.43 -3.20
CA LYS A 116 -22.82 -29.57 -4.66
C LYS A 116 -21.83 -28.52 -5.14
N VAL A 117 -20.74 -28.97 -5.77
CA VAL A 117 -19.77 -28.09 -6.42
C VAL A 117 -20.34 -27.61 -7.75
N ILE A 118 -20.43 -26.30 -7.93
CA ILE A 118 -20.88 -25.70 -9.18
C ILE A 118 -19.68 -25.49 -10.10
N ASP A 119 -19.81 -25.78 -11.40
CA ASP A 119 -18.71 -25.60 -12.38
C ASP A 119 -18.12 -24.18 -12.34
N ARG A 120 -18.96 -23.16 -12.13
CA ARG A 120 -18.52 -21.76 -11.97
C ARG A 120 -17.59 -21.54 -10.77
N GLU A 121 -17.82 -22.22 -9.66
CA GLU A 121 -16.97 -22.12 -8.47
C GLU A 121 -15.61 -22.77 -8.73
N LEU A 122 -15.61 -23.91 -9.45
CA LEU A 122 -14.40 -24.57 -9.90
C LEU A 122 -13.57 -23.65 -10.82
N ASP A 123 -14.21 -22.99 -11.78
CA ASP A 123 -13.57 -22.04 -12.70
C ASP A 123 -12.96 -20.85 -11.94
N GLN A 124 -13.68 -20.32 -10.95
CA GLN A 124 -13.16 -19.25 -10.09
C GLN A 124 -11.90 -19.69 -9.33
N LEU A 125 -11.87 -20.91 -8.79
CA LEU A 125 -10.69 -21.46 -8.12
C LEU A 125 -9.51 -21.61 -9.09
N TYR A 126 -9.75 -22.01 -10.35
CA TYR A 126 -8.70 -22.04 -11.38
C TYR A 126 -8.12 -20.65 -11.66
N VAL A 127 -8.98 -19.63 -11.79
CA VAL A 127 -8.56 -18.23 -12.02
C VAL A 127 -7.73 -17.72 -10.83
N LEU A 128 -8.13 -18.02 -9.59
CA LEU A 128 -7.40 -17.62 -8.39
C LEU A 128 -6.00 -18.26 -8.32
N ILE A 129 -5.88 -19.55 -8.64
CA ILE A 129 -4.57 -20.22 -8.73
C ILE A 129 -3.72 -19.63 -9.86
N GLY A 130 -4.33 -19.34 -11.01
CA GLY A 130 -3.65 -18.69 -12.14
C GLY A 130 -3.10 -17.31 -11.76
N ALA A 131 -3.90 -16.52 -11.05
CA ALA A 131 -3.48 -15.22 -10.54
C ALA A 131 -2.30 -15.34 -9.57
N LEU A 132 -2.32 -16.31 -8.65
CA LEU A 132 -1.18 -16.57 -7.74
C LEU A 132 0.14 -16.80 -8.49
N LYS A 133 0.12 -17.57 -9.58
CA LYS A 133 1.31 -17.81 -10.41
C LYS A 133 1.80 -16.54 -11.10
N VAL A 134 0.89 -15.76 -11.69
CA VAL A 134 1.23 -14.47 -12.33
C VAL A 134 1.85 -13.49 -11.32
N LEU A 135 1.41 -13.58 -10.06
CA LEU A 135 1.88 -12.73 -8.97
C LEU A 135 3.19 -13.24 -8.32
N GLY A 136 3.75 -14.36 -8.78
CA GLY A 136 5.02 -14.93 -8.29
C GLY A 136 4.90 -15.77 -7.02
N ALA A 137 3.68 -16.11 -6.58
CA ALA A 137 3.41 -16.95 -5.42
C ALA A 137 3.29 -18.44 -5.81
N ASP A 138 4.31 -18.96 -6.50
CA ASP A 138 4.30 -20.31 -7.08
C ASP A 138 4.14 -21.41 -6.03
N GLY A 139 4.80 -21.27 -4.87
CA GLY A 139 4.70 -22.24 -3.78
C GLY A 139 3.28 -22.40 -3.25
N ALA A 140 2.59 -21.27 -3.04
CA ALA A 140 1.19 -21.28 -2.65
C ALA A 140 0.31 -21.90 -3.74
N ALA A 141 0.50 -21.51 -5.00
CA ALA A 141 -0.27 -22.04 -6.12
C ALA A 141 -0.17 -23.58 -6.23
N GLN A 142 1.03 -24.14 -6.09
CA GLN A 142 1.26 -25.60 -6.14
C GLN A 142 0.52 -26.34 -5.03
N SER A 143 0.39 -25.73 -3.84
CA SER A 143 -0.29 -26.35 -2.69
C SER A 143 -1.80 -26.56 -2.93
N PHE A 144 -2.43 -25.73 -3.78
CA PHE A 144 -3.87 -25.79 -4.06
C PHE A 144 -4.26 -26.70 -5.24
N ILE A 145 -3.32 -27.04 -6.13
CA ILE A 145 -3.58 -27.89 -7.32
C ILE A 145 -4.18 -29.27 -6.97
N PRO A 146 -3.68 -30.00 -5.94
CA PRO A 146 -4.25 -31.29 -5.57
C PRO A 146 -5.71 -31.19 -5.10
N ARG A 147 -6.05 -30.14 -4.35
CA ARG A 147 -7.42 -29.90 -3.86
C ARG A 147 -8.36 -29.60 -5.01
N LEU A 148 -7.92 -28.79 -5.98
CA LEU A 148 -8.69 -28.49 -7.16
C LEU A 148 -8.97 -29.75 -8.00
N THR A 149 -7.98 -30.63 -8.14
CA THR A 149 -8.16 -31.93 -8.81
C THR A 149 -9.17 -32.82 -8.10
N LYS A 150 -9.20 -32.80 -6.76
CA LYS A 150 -10.18 -33.52 -5.94
C LYS A 150 -11.60 -32.97 -6.14
N LEU A 151 -11.76 -31.65 -6.17
CA LEU A 151 -13.05 -30.99 -6.45
C LEU A 151 -13.56 -31.31 -7.85
N LYS A 152 -12.69 -31.27 -8.88
CA LYS A 152 -13.04 -31.66 -10.25
C LYS A 152 -13.59 -33.09 -10.32
N LYS A 153 -12.98 -34.05 -9.61
CA LYS A 153 -13.46 -35.44 -9.57
C LYS A 153 -14.85 -35.55 -8.94
N ARG A 154 -15.16 -34.77 -7.90
CA ARG A 154 -16.51 -34.69 -7.31
C ARG A 154 -17.54 -34.18 -8.31
N THR A 155 -17.17 -33.20 -9.13
CA THR A 155 -18.05 -32.64 -10.16
C THR A 155 -18.27 -33.63 -11.32
N THR A 156 -17.21 -34.30 -11.81
CA THR A 156 -17.32 -35.27 -12.93
C THR A 156 -17.99 -36.58 -12.51
N GLY A 157 -17.85 -37.03 -11.25
CA GLY A 157 -18.51 -38.23 -10.74
C GLY A 157 -20.05 -38.16 -10.72
N ASN A 158 -20.62 -36.95 -10.72
CA ASN A 158 -22.07 -36.74 -10.75
C ASN A 158 -22.67 -36.69 -12.17
N GLN A 159 -21.85 -36.77 -13.23
CA GLN A 159 -22.34 -36.67 -14.62
C GLN A 159 -22.66 -38.03 -15.29
N TYR A 160 -22.62 -39.15 -14.55
CA TYR A 160 -22.95 -40.49 -15.07
C TYR A 160 -24.03 -41.24 -14.27
N THR A 161 -24.78 -40.56 -13.41
CA THR A 161 -25.96 -41.14 -12.74
C THR A 161 -27.21 -40.33 -13.07
N THR A 162 -27.77 -40.59 -14.25
CA THR A 162 -29.20 -40.75 -14.57
C THR A 162 -29.32 -41.13 -16.05
#